data_AF-A0A1F7WNK2-F1
#
_entry.id   AF-A0A1F7WNK2-F1
#
_cell.length_a   1.000
_cell.length_b   1.000
_cell.length_c   1.000
_cell.angle_alpha   90.00
_cell.angle_beta   90.00
_cell.angle_gamma   90.00
#
_symmetry.space_group_name_H-M   'P 1'
#
loop_
_entity.id
_entity.type
_entity.pdbx_description
1 polymer ?
#
loop_
_entity_poly.entity_id
_entity_poly.type
_entity_poly.pdbx_seq_one_letter_code
_entity_poly.pdbx_strand_id
1 'polypeptide(L)'
;MSAKYDLSILIPARNEMFLGKTIENIFENIEGATEVIAVLDGYKPDPVLQPDPRVTLIYNSQSIGQRAATNQACKISRAKYVMKIDAHCAFDKGFDVKMIAEMKDDWTMAPLMKNLHAFDWVCPDGHRRYQGPSGPCQVCGKETTRDILWQAKRSPNSVSYCFDSSPHFQYFGDFAKRPEGQGEITPTMSLQGSCFMITRDKYWELGVCDEGFGGWGSQGIEVAVKTWLSGGSVMVNHKTWYAHMFRTQGGDFGFPYSISGSDQERAKSYARDLFFNDKWPLQKRPLSWLAEKFWPVKGWTEEDLVKLKANTFRFKGLGTGIKPAESEPLEDKPASGNVVYQSFSKDGQSTKDKPTKGIIYYSDCELDEKIAKPVRDQILKISKEKKLPIVSATLKKMDFGVKNIHFPSLKRGYMAMSKQIMAALEHSTTDIIFFCEHDVLYHPSHFDFTPPDKDTFYYNQNVWFLRTSDGHALHYDVNQLSGLCGYREALFTHFRERYELISKEGFSRKMGFEPMTHNRVKWQNVYKLGTWKSKYPNVDIRHPGNVTGQRWKKNQFRNQKLLINWKKSKDKIFGWGKTKELVKKLG
;
A
#
# COMPACT_ATOMS: atom_id res chain seq x y z
N MET A 1 -21.35 -25.44 28.83
CA MET A 1 -21.43 -24.05 29.31
C MET A 1 -22.09 -23.24 28.20
N SER A 2 -23.09 -22.40 28.49
CA SER A 2 -23.61 -21.47 27.47
C SER A 2 -22.54 -20.42 27.13
N ALA A 3 -22.67 -19.78 25.97
CA ALA A 3 -21.83 -18.63 25.65
C ALA A 3 -22.13 -17.48 26.62
N LYS A 4 -21.11 -16.69 26.96
CA LYS A 4 -21.26 -15.44 27.75
C LYS A 4 -21.83 -14.31 26.89
N TYR A 5 -21.64 -14.40 25.58
CA TYR A 5 -21.96 -13.38 24.60
C TYR A 5 -22.68 -14.02 23.41
N ASP A 6 -23.67 -13.33 22.86
CA ASP A 6 -24.41 -13.74 21.66
C ASP A 6 -23.65 -13.37 20.38
N LEU A 7 -22.88 -12.29 20.43
CA LEU A 7 -22.10 -11.73 19.34
C LEU A 7 -20.64 -11.44 19.75
N SER A 8 -19.68 -11.88 18.94
CA SER A 8 -18.29 -11.39 18.99
C SER A 8 -18.00 -10.50 17.78
N ILE A 9 -17.56 -9.27 18.02
CA ILE A 9 -17.08 -8.36 16.97
C ILE A 9 -15.59 -8.62 16.73
N LEU A 10 -15.24 -8.92 15.47
CA LEU A 10 -13.88 -9.30 15.06
C LEU A 10 -13.22 -8.11 14.34
N ILE A 11 -12.15 -7.56 14.92
CA ILE A 11 -11.48 -6.37 14.38
C ILE A 11 -10.04 -6.69 13.97
N PRO A 12 -9.76 -7.08 12.71
CA PRO A 12 -8.40 -7.10 12.17
C PRO A 12 -7.88 -5.67 11.99
N ALA A 13 -6.91 -5.26 12.80
CA ALA A 13 -6.34 -3.92 12.76
C ALA A 13 -4.84 -3.96 12.40
N ARG A 14 -4.38 -2.98 11.61
CA ARG A 14 -2.95 -2.83 11.27
C ARG A 14 -2.62 -1.36 11.11
N ASN A 15 -1.70 -0.85 11.92
CA ASN A 15 -1.29 0.56 11.96
C ASN A 15 -2.47 1.54 12.11
N GLU A 16 -3.59 1.10 12.69
CA GLU A 16 -4.80 1.92 12.79
C GLU A 16 -4.83 2.69 14.12
N MET A 17 -4.87 4.01 14.02
CA MET A 17 -4.96 4.95 15.15
C MET A 17 -6.40 5.08 15.67
N PHE A 18 -7.40 4.82 14.81
CA PHE A 18 -8.82 4.94 15.17
C PHE A 18 -9.42 3.67 15.79
N LEU A 19 -8.60 2.65 16.08
CA LEU A 19 -9.07 1.41 16.72
C LEU A 19 -9.73 1.71 18.08
N GLY A 20 -9.10 2.56 18.91
CA GLY A 20 -9.67 2.97 20.20
C GLY A 20 -11.04 3.62 20.05
N LYS A 21 -11.19 4.58 19.13
CA LYS A 21 -12.47 5.25 18.86
C LYS A 21 -13.55 4.32 18.29
N THR A 22 -13.16 3.33 17.49
CA THR A 22 -14.09 2.29 17.03
C THR A 22 -14.59 1.43 18.19
N ILE A 23 -13.71 1.02 19.11
CA ILE A 23 -14.06 0.22 20.30
C ILE A 23 -14.93 1.01 21.27
N GLU A 24 -14.57 2.26 21.57
CA GLU A 24 -15.36 3.18 22.39
C GLU A 24 -16.78 3.34 21.82
N ASN A 25 -16.89 3.63 20.51
CA ASN A 25 -18.18 3.84 19.88
C ASN A 25 -19.05 2.57 19.82
N ILE A 26 -18.44 1.38 19.71
CA ILE A 26 -19.16 0.11 19.89
C ILE A 26 -19.78 0.06 21.28
N PHE A 27 -19.01 0.31 22.34
CA PHE A 27 -19.53 0.19 23.71
C PHE A 27 -20.53 1.26 24.13
N GLU A 28 -20.48 2.45 23.51
CA GLU A 28 -21.55 3.46 23.60
C GLU A 28 -22.87 2.96 22.99
N ASN A 29 -22.79 2.15 21.93
CA ASN A 29 -23.92 1.84 21.05
C ASN A 29 -24.46 0.40 21.13
N ILE A 30 -23.76 -0.58 21.69
CA ILE A 30 -24.35 -1.89 21.96
C ILE A 30 -25.46 -1.83 23.02
N GLU A 31 -26.36 -2.80 22.94
CA GLU A 31 -27.41 -3.05 23.95
C GLU A 31 -27.52 -4.55 24.33
N GLY A 32 -26.88 -5.44 23.57
CA GLY A 32 -26.88 -6.89 23.80
C GLY A 32 -25.61 -7.42 24.48
N ALA A 33 -25.55 -8.75 24.64
CA ALA A 33 -24.38 -9.44 25.17
C ALA A 33 -23.29 -9.56 24.10
N THR A 34 -22.56 -8.46 23.87
CA THR A 34 -21.57 -8.32 22.80
C THR A 34 -20.14 -8.15 23.35
N GLU A 35 -19.17 -8.85 22.76
CA GLU A 35 -17.73 -8.69 23.02
C GLU A 35 -16.95 -8.18 21.80
N VAL A 36 -15.74 -7.68 22.04
CA VAL A 36 -14.81 -7.27 20.98
C VAL A 36 -13.55 -8.12 21.05
N ILE A 37 -13.14 -8.68 19.91
CA ILE A 37 -11.88 -9.40 19.73
C ILE A 37 -11.07 -8.66 18.65
N ALA A 38 -10.10 -7.87 19.07
CA ALA A 38 -9.26 -7.08 18.17
C ALA A 38 -7.88 -7.72 17.99
N VAL A 39 -7.41 -7.79 16.75
CA VAL A 39 -6.09 -8.32 16.39
C VAL A 39 -5.18 -7.17 15.97
N LEU A 40 -4.12 -6.96 16.74
CA LEU A 40 -3.07 -5.99 16.51
C LEU A 40 -2.02 -6.62 15.57
N ASP A 41 -2.24 -6.48 14.26
CA ASP A 41 -1.52 -7.24 13.24
C ASP A 41 -0.19 -6.58 12.83
N GLY A 42 0.89 -6.88 13.56
CA GLY A 42 2.23 -6.37 13.28
C GLY A 42 2.48 -4.94 13.78
N TYR A 43 1.68 -4.44 14.72
CA TYR A 43 1.82 -3.08 15.27
C TYR A 43 1.37 -2.99 16.73
N LYS A 44 1.84 -1.97 17.44
CA LYS A 44 1.31 -1.57 18.75
C LYS A 44 0.37 -0.35 18.55
N PRO A 45 -0.78 -0.30 19.23
CA PRO A 45 -1.72 0.80 19.08
C PRO A 45 -1.12 2.10 19.65
N ASP A 46 -1.25 3.17 18.88
CA ASP A 46 -0.95 4.55 19.27
C ASP A 46 -2.12 5.44 18.81
N PRO A 47 -2.91 6.03 19.74
CA PRO A 47 -2.75 5.97 21.20
C PRO A 47 -2.99 4.56 21.78
N VAL A 48 -2.47 4.33 22.99
CA VAL A 48 -2.66 3.08 23.74
C VAL A 48 -4.15 2.87 24.02
N LEU A 49 -4.65 1.65 23.78
CA LEU A 49 -6.04 1.28 24.03
C LEU A 49 -6.35 1.24 25.52
N GLN A 50 -7.52 1.74 25.91
CA GLN A 50 -8.02 1.60 27.27
C GLN A 50 -8.44 0.14 27.55
N PRO A 51 -8.16 -0.40 28.75
CA PRO A 51 -8.57 -1.77 29.10
C PRO A 51 -10.08 -1.83 29.40
N ASP A 52 -10.76 -2.82 28.82
CA ASP A 52 -12.18 -3.14 29.10
C ASP A 52 -12.34 -4.67 29.20
N PRO A 53 -13.04 -5.22 30.19
CA PRO A 53 -13.20 -6.67 30.39
C PRO A 53 -14.03 -7.39 29.29
N ARG A 54 -14.60 -6.64 28.34
CA ARG A 54 -15.29 -7.14 27.14
C ARG A 54 -14.39 -7.11 25.89
N VAL A 55 -13.14 -6.65 26.00
CA VAL A 55 -12.15 -6.61 24.92
C VAL A 55 -11.09 -7.69 25.11
N THR A 56 -10.93 -8.54 24.11
CA THR A 56 -9.75 -9.40 23.97
C THR A 56 -8.82 -8.83 22.91
N LEU A 57 -7.54 -8.63 23.26
CA LEU A 57 -6.50 -8.20 22.33
C LEU A 57 -5.59 -9.38 21.98
N ILE A 58 -5.47 -9.67 20.68
CA ILE A 58 -4.46 -10.60 20.13
C ILE A 58 -3.34 -9.75 19.52
N TYR A 59 -2.08 -10.01 19.86
CA TYR A 59 -0.94 -9.28 19.31
C TYR A 59 -0.08 -10.19 18.41
N ASN A 60 0.04 -9.83 17.14
CA ASN A 60 1.01 -10.45 16.23
C ASN A 60 2.22 -9.52 16.10
N SER A 61 3.44 -10.06 16.24
CA SER A 61 4.68 -9.29 16.06
C SER A 61 5.02 -8.99 14.60
N GLN A 62 4.38 -9.69 13.66
CA GLN A 62 4.46 -9.49 12.21
C GLN A 62 3.05 -9.56 11.63
N SER A 63 2.79 -8.82 10.55
CA SER A 63 1.47 -8.82 9.92
C SER A 63 1.21 -10.13 9.17
N ILE A 64 0.10 -10.81 9.49
CA ILE A 64 -0.41 -11.99 8.76
C ILE A 64 -1.53 -11.64 7.78
N GLY A 65 -2.03 -10.40 7.80
CA GLY A 65 -3.04 -9.88 6.89
C GLY A 65 -4.47 -10.03 7.40
N GLN A 66 -5.38 -9.23 6.84
CA GLN A 66 -6.74 -9.00 7.36
C GLN A 66 -7.53 -10.30 7.56
N ARG A 67 -7.43 -11.25 6.62
CA ARG A 67 -8.14 -12.53 6.65
C ARG A 67 -7.64 -13.45 7.76
N ALA A 68 -6.34 -13.72 7.80
CA ALA A 68 -5.73 -14.57 8.82
C ALA A 68 -5.92 -13.97 10.24
N ALA A 69 -5.84 -12.64 10.37
CA ALA A 69 -6.18 -11.94 11.61
C ALA A 69 -7.67 -12.11 12.00
N THR A 70 -8.61 -11.99 11.05
CA THR A 70 -10.03 -12.26 11.32
C THR A 70 -10.25 -13.72 11.75
N ASN A 71 -9.55 -14.66 11.11
CA ASN A 71 -9.60 -16.09 11.47
C ASN A 71 -9.05 -16.35 12.87
N GLN A 72 -7.98 -15.66 13.29
CA GLN A 72 -7.47 -15.74 14.69
C GLN A 72 -8.53 -15.26 15.69
N ALA A 73 -9.20 -14.14 15.43
CA ALA A 73 -10.26 -13.63 16.29
C ALA A 73 -11.45 -14.60 16.37
N CYS A 74 -11.92 -15.09 15.22
CA CYS A 74 -13.03 -16.04 15.13
C CYS A 74 -12.73 -17.38 15.84
N LYS A 75 -11.48 -17.83 15.84
CA LYS A 75 -11.06 -19.09 16.50
C LYS A 75 -11.29 -19.07 18.02
N ILE A 76 -11.11 -17.93 18.67
CA ILE A 76 -11.28 -17.81 20.13
C ILE A 76 -12.71 -17.39 20.54
N SER A 77 -13.50 -16.85 19.62
CA SER A 77 -14.93 -16.56 19.84
C SER A 77 -15.71 -17.82 20.21
N ARG A 78 -16.60 -17.66 21.20
CA ARG A 78 -17.58 -18.68 21.63
C ARG A 78 -19.03 -18.27 21.37
N ALA A 79 -19.26 -17.11 20.77
CA ALA A 79 -20.58 -16.57 20.46
C ALA A 79 -21.26 -17.34 19.33
N LYS A 80 -22.61 -17.28 19.26
CA LYS A 80 -23.36 -17.84 18.12
C LYS A 80 -23.07 -17.05 16.84
N TYR A 81 -23.02 -15.72 16.95
CA TYR A 81 -22.79 -14.82 15.84
C TYR A 81 -21.40 -14.20 15.90
N VAL A 82 -20.81 -13.94 14.73
CA VAL A 82 -19.58 -13.18 14.58
C VAL A 82 -19.78 -12.06 13.57
N MET A 83 -19.24 -10.89 13.86
CA MET A 83 -19.33 -9.71 12.99
C MET A 83 -17.94 -9.14 12.73
N LYS A 84 -17.42 -9.32 11.51
CA LYS A 84 -16.17 -8.69 11.10
C LYS A 84 -16.43 -7.22 10.82
N ILE A 85 -15.59 -6.34 11.35
CA ILE A 85 -15.59 -4.92 11.01
C ILE A 85 -14.15 -4.41 10.73
N ASP A 86 -14.02 -3.31 10.01
CA ASP A 86 -12.76 -2.55 9.94
C ASP A 86 -12.57 -1.67 11.19
N ALA A 87 -11.31 -1.33 11.48
CA ALA A 87 -10.88 -0.64 12.70
C ALA A 87 -11.10 0.90 12.69
N HIS A 88 -11.99 1.40 11.85
CA HIS A 88 -12.33 2.81 11.69
C HIS A 88 -13.83 2.99 11.34
N CYS A 89 -14.67 2.49 12.25
CA CYS A 89 -16.12 2.41 12.06
C CYS A 89 -16.90 3.04 13.22
N ALA A 90 -18.11 3.52 12.93
CA ALA A 90 -19.09 3.95 13.94
C ALA A 90 -20.44 3.24 13.72
N PHE A 91 -21.30 3.17 14.73
CA PHE A 91 -22.53 2.35 14.73
C PHE A 91 -23.76 3.08 15.25
N ASP A 92 -24.93 2.62 14.79
CA ASP A 92 -26.24 3.02 15.34
C ASP A 92 -26.45 2.50 16.78
N LYS A 93 -27.27 3.20 17.56
CA LYS A 93 -27.65 2.72 18.90
C LYS A 93 -28.47 1.43 18.80
N GLY A 94 -28.10 0.40 19.56
CA GLY A 94 -28.69 -0.93 19.53
C GLY A 94 -28.37 -1.73 18.27
N PHE A 95 -27.29 -1.42 17.55
CA PHE A 95 -27.01 -2.09 16.27
C PHE A 95 -26.87 -3.62 16.39
N ASP A 96 -26.31 -4.11 17.49
CA ASP A 96 -26.09 -5.53 17.74
C ASP A 96 -27.41 -6.28 17.91
N VAL A 97 -28.30 -5.80 18.77
CA VAL A 97 -29.64 -6.39 18.96
C VAL A 97 -30.51 -6.27 17.70
N LYS A 98 -30.45 -5.14 16.98
CA LYS A 98 -31.16 -4.92 15.70
C LYS A 98 -30.66 -5.85 14.59
N MET A 99 -29.38 -6.21 14.59
CA MET A 99 -28.83 -7.20 13.65
C MET A 99 -29.22 -8.62 14.06
N ILE A 100 -29.06 -9.00 15.32
CA ILE A 100 -29.42 -10.35 15.82
C ILE A 100 -30.89 -10.67 15.57
N ALA A 101 -31.80 -9.70 15.78
CA ALA A 101 -33.24 -9.89 15.61
C ALA A 101 -33.67 -10.31 14.18
N GLU A 102 -32.89 -9.93 13.16
CA GLU A 102 -33.19 -10.19 11.74
C GLU A 102 -32.36 -11.34 11.16
N MET A 103 -31.38 -11.86 11.90
CA MET A 103 -30.47 -12.89 11.40
C MET A 103 -31.13 -14.26 11.26
N LYS A 104 -30.81 -14.95 10.15
CA LYS A 104 -31.12 -16.36 9.93
C LYS A 104 -29.82 -17.16 9.80
N ASP A 105 -29.84 -18.43 10.16
CA ASP A 105 -28.61 -19.23 10.26
C ASP A 105 -27.92 -19.50 8.91
N ASP A 106 -28.63 -19.32 7.79
CA ASP A 106 -28.13 -19.40 6.40
C ASP A 106 -27.83 -18.02 5.77
N TRP A 107 -27.89 -16.93 6.55
CA TRP A 107 -27.65 -15.58 6.05
C TRP A 107 -26.23 -15.09 6.36
N THR A 108 -25.75 -14.19 5.49
CA THR A 108 -24.73 -13.19 5.82
C THR A 108 -25.37 -11.81 5.69
N MET A 109 -25.22 -10.95 6.68
CA MET A 109 -25.91 -9.66 6.71
C MET A 109 -24.97 -8.50 7.05
N ALA A 110 -25.17 -7.34 6.44
CA ALA A 110 -24.53 -6.09 6.86
C ALA A 110 -25.59 -5.08 7.32
N PRO A 111 -25.29 -4.14 8.24
CA PRO A 111 -26.12 -2.96 8.42
C PRO A 111 -26.02 -2.06 7.18
N LEU A 112 -26.99 -1.16 6.99
CA LEU A 112 -26.91 -0.07 6.01
C LEU A 112 -25.61 0.72 6.23
N MET A 113 -24.86 0.96 5.15
CA MET A 113 -23.56 1.64 5.24
C MET A 113 -23.68 3.15 4.97
N LYS A 114 -23.09 3.94 5.87
CA LYS A 114 -22.89 5.39 5.76
C LYS A 114 -21.40 5.71 5.60
N ASN A 115 -21.09 6.93 5.17
CA ASN A 115 -19.72 7.46 5.23
C ASN A 115 -19.49 8.07 6.63
N LEU A 116 -18.34 7.79 7.24
CA LEU A 116 -17.94 8.34 8.54
C LEU A 116 -17.08 9.61 8.35
N HIS A 117 -17.54 10.72 8.93
CA HIS A 117 -16.75 11.93 9.16
C HIS A 117 -16.02 11.80 10.50
N ALA A 118 -14.87 11.13 10.46
CA ALA A 118 -14.04 10.83 11.62
C ALA A 118 -13.44 12.08 12.28
N PHE A 119 -12.96 13.06 11.50
CA PHE A 119 -12.30 14.25 12.01
C PHE A 119 -12.32 15.44 11.04
N ASP A 120 -12.03 16.63 11.57
CA ASP A 120 -11.60 17.79 10.79
C ASP A 120 -10.12 18.11 11.03
N TRP A 121 -9.49 18.73 10.04
CA TRP A 121 -8.27 19.51 10.22
C TRP A 121 -8.63 20.93 10.69
N VAL A 122 -8.20 21.30 11.89
CA VAL A 122 -8.51 22.61 12.50
C VAL A 122 -7.22 23.39 12.73
N CYS A 123 -7.19 24.69 12.46
CA CYS A 123 -6.03 25.55 12.72
C CYS A 123 -6.28 26.54 13.88
N PRO A 124 -5.24 27.22 14.41
CA PRO A 124 -5.38 28.19 15.52
C PRO A 124 -6.30 29.39 15.26
N ASP A 125 -6.72 29.63 14.00
CA ASP A 125 -7.67 30.69 13.63
C ASP A 125 -9.12 30.19 13.46
N GLY A 126 -9.37 28.93 13.85
CA GLY A 126 -10.69 28.30 13.82
C GLY A 126 -11.15 27.75 12.46
N HIS A 127 -10.36 27.93 11.40
CA HIS A 127 -10.68 27.36 10.08
C HIS A 127 -10.66 25.82 10.13
N ARG A 128 -11.73 25.20 9.65
CA ARG A 128 -11.89 23.75 9.52
C ARG A 128 -11.72 23.29 8.06
N ARG A 129 -11.18 22.09 7.86
CA ARG A 129 -11.19 21.35 6.60
C ARG A 129 -11.57 19.90 6.88
N TYR A 130 -12.52 19.37 6.11
CA TYR A 130 -12.94 17.96 6.15
C TYR A 130 -11.74 16.99 6.12
N GLN A 131 -11.94 15.78 6.68
CA GLN A 131 -10.94 14.71 6.66
C GLN A 131 -10.35 14.49 5.26
N GLY A 132 -9.06 14.18 5.24
CA GLY A 132 -8.24 14.17 4.04
C GLY A 132 -6.76 14.21 4.41
N PRO A 133 -5.86 14.34 3.43
CA PRO A 133 -4.43 14.43 3.66
C PRO A 133 -4.08 15.56 4.65
N SER A 134 -3.04 15.35 5.45
CA SER A 134 -2.54 16.41 6.32
C SER A 134 -1.89 17.52 5.50
N GLY A 135 -1.88 18.70 6.10
CA GLY A 135 -1.27 19.89 5.52
C GLY A 135 -1.73 21.14 6.27
N PRO A 136 -1.11 22.30 5.99
CA PRO A 136 -1.53 23.56 6.58
C PRO A 136 -2.98 23.90 6.22
N CYS A 137 -3.54 24.86 6.94
CA CYS A 137 -4.80 25.51 6.63
C CYS A 137 -4.71 26.17 5.25
N GLN A 138 -5.72 25.95 4.41
CA GLN A 138 -5.77 26.53 3.07
C GLN A 138 -6.08 28.04 3.08
N VAL A 139 -6.56 28.58 4.20
CA VAL A 139 -6.93 30.00 4.35
C VAL A 139 -5.78 30.81 4.97
N CYS A 140 -5.29 30.43 6.15
CA CYS A 140 -4.27 31.20 6.88
C CYS A 140 -2.85 30.61 6.81
N GLY A 141 -2.63 29.48 6.12
CA GLY A 141 -1.32 28.85 5.97
C GLY A 141 -0.73 28.23 7.26
N LYS A 142 -1.34 28.44 8.42
CA LYS A 142 -0.92 27.85 9.70
C LYS A 142 -1.12 26.34 9.73
N GLU A 143 -0.42 25.69 10.63
CA GLU A 143 -0.58 24.27 10.90
C GLU A 143 -2.00 23.88 11.34
N THR A 144 -2.36 22.62 11.10
CA THR A 144 -3.65 22.04 11.51
C THR A 144 -3.44 20.87 12.46
N THR A 145 -4.30 20.72 13.46
CA THR A 145 -4.44 19.51 14.29
C THR A 145 -5.68 18.71 13.83
N ARG A 146 -5.80 17.43 14.24
CA ARG A 146 -7.04 16.67 14.03
C ARG A 146 -7.98 16.96 15.19
N ASP A 147 -9.20 17.38 14.89
CA ASP A 147 -10.31 17.43 15.82
C ASP A 147 -11.24 16.24 15.54
N ILE A 148 -11.39 15.32 16.50
CA ILE A 148 -12.11 14.06 16.30
C ILE A 148 -13.61 14.31 16.46
N LEU A 149 -14.36 14.10 15.37
CA LEU A 149 -15.81 14.30 15.30
C LEU A 149 -16.60 12.99 15.36
N TRP A 150 -16.07 11.92 14.77
CA TRP A 150 -16.66 10.57 14.73
C TRP A 150 -18.15 10.52 14.31
N GLN A 151 -18.54 11.37 13.35
CA GLN A 151 -19.94 11.58 12.96
C GLN A 151 -20.32 10.77 11.71
N ALA A 152 -21.36 9.93 11.81
CA ALA A 152 -21.96 9.29 10.64
C ALA A 152 -22.69 10.33 9.76
N LYS A 153 -22.33 10.41 8.48
CA LYS A 153 -23.01 11.30 7.54
C LYS A 153 -24.45 10.83 7.27
N ARG A 154 -25.36 11.78 7.01
CA ARG A 154 -26.76 11.49 6.62
C ARG A 154 -26.89 10.85 5.24
N SER A 155 -25.89 11.07 4.38
CA SER A 155 -25.79 10.60 3.01
C SER A 155 -24.32 10.40 2.62
N PRO A 156 -24.03 9.51 1.65
CA PRO A 156 -24.93 8.53 1.04
C PRO A 156 -25.32 7.40 2.02
N ASN A 157 -26.43 6.73 1.74
CA ASN A 157 -26.88 5.52 2.44
C ASN A 157 -26.82 4.35 1.46
N SER A 158 -25.88 3.42 1.64
CA SER A 158 -25.70 2.28 0.73
C SER A 158 -26.42 1.04 1.27
N VAL A 159 -27.34 0.51 0.45
CA VAL A 159 -28.22 -0.62 0.81
C VAL A 159 -28.12 -1.82 -0.14
N SER A 160 -27.42 -1.69 -1.26
CA SER A 160 -27.20 -2.80 -2.20
C SER A 160 -25.87 -2.63 -2.96
N TYR A 161 -25.24 -3.77 -3.25
CA TYR A 161 -23.93 -3.87 -3.89
C TYR A 161 -23.92 -5.02 -4.90
N CYS A 162 -23.05 -4.92 -5.90
CA CYS A 162 -22.78 -5.96 -6.88
C CYS A 162 -21.30 -6.01 -7.25
N PHE A 163 -20.97 -6.82 -8.24
CA PHE A 163 -19.68 -6.80 -8.92
C PHE A 163 -19.90 -6.96 -10.42
N ASP A 164 -18.98 -6.42 -11.23
CA ASP A 164 -19.01 -6.58 -12.69
C ASP A 164 -18.36 -7.89 -13.16
N SER A 165 -18.36 -8.14 -14.48
CA SER A 165 -17.80 -9.37 -15.05
C SER A 165 -16.26 -9.49 -14.93
N SER A 166 -15.57 -8.51 -14.31
CA SER A 166 -14.11 -8.49 -14.07
C SER A 166 -13.69 -8.84 -12.62
N PRO A 167 -14.58 -9.50 -11.87
CA PRO A 167 -14.92 -9.27 -10.46
C PRO A 167 -14.38 -7.97 -9.81
N HIS A 168 -14.95 -6.82 -10.19
CA HIS A 168 -14.73 -5.54 -9.50
C HIS A 168 -16.00 -5.10 -8.77
N PHE A 169 -15.88 -4.73 -7.49
CA PHE A 169 -16.99 -4.32 -6.61
C PHE A 169 -17.67 -3.02 -7.05
N GLN A 170 -19.00 -2.98 -7.02
CA GLN A 170 -19.82 -1.83 -7.41
C GLN A 170 -20.91 -1.55 -6.35
N TYR A 171 -21.19 -0.29 -6.10
CA TYR A 171 -22.44 0.14 -5.46
C TYR A 171 -23.62 -0.05 -6.42
N PHE A 172 -24.77 -0.50 -5.92
CA PHE A 172 -25.90 -0.92 -6.75
C PHE A 172 -27.19 -0.14 -6.46
N GLY A 173 -27.10 1.20 -6.53
CA GLY A 173 -28.25 2.09 -6.32
C GLY A 173 -29.44 1.80 -7.25
N ASP A 174 -29.19 1.27 -8.44
CA ASP A 174 -30.26 0.90 -9.39
C ASP A 174 -31.04 -0.36 -8.98
N PHE A 175 -30.45 -1.23 -8.14
CA PHE A 175 -31.19 -2.34 -7.53
C PHE A 175 -32.02 -1.86 -6.33
N ALA A 176 -31.45 -0.97 -5.52
CA ALA A 176 -32.16 -0.35 -4.40
C ALA A 176 -33.45 0.39 -4.84
N LYS A 177 -33.51 0.88 -6.08
CA LYS A 177 -34.68 1.55 -6.67
C LYS A 177 -35.77 0.58 -7.17
N ARG A 178 -35.55 -0.74 -7.16
CA ARG A 178 -36.52 -1.77 -7.62
C ARG A 178 -37.42 -2.24 -6.48
N PRO A 179 -38.62 -2.80 -6.75
CA PRO A 179 -39.49 -3.36 -5.72
C PRO A 179 -38.77 -4.35 -4.76
N GLU A 180 -37.88 -5.18 -5.28
CA GLU A 180 -37.09 -6.16 -4.54
C GLU A 180 -36.01 -5.54 -3.64
N GLY A 181 -35.64 -4.27 -3.87
CA GLY A 181 -34.63 -3.51 -3.13
C GLY A 181 -35.19 -2.40 -2.23
N GLN A 182 -36.51 -2.32 -2.08
CA GLN A 182 -37.20 -1.29 -1.28
C GLN A 182 -37.62 -1.77 0.13
N GLY A 183 -37.30 -3.03 0.50
CA GLY A 183 -37.62 -3.58 1.82
C GLY A 183 -36.71 -3.07 2.93
N GLU A 184 -37.14 -3.18 4.19
CA GLU A 184 -36.30 -2.91 5.37
C GLU A 184 -35.10 -3.86 5.49
N ILE A 185 -35.21 -5.06 4.89
CA ILE A 185 -34.13 -6.01 4.69
C ILE A 185 -34.00 -6.21 3.18
N THR A 186 -32.91 -5.73 2.58
CA THR A 186 -32.70 -5.76 1.13
C THR A 186 -31.70 -6.85 0.74
N PRO A 187 -32.03 -7.74 -0.22
CA PRO A 187 -31.05 -8.67 -0.78
C PRO A 187 -29.98 -7.92 -1.58
N THR A 188 -28.74 -8.37 -1.48
CA THR A 188 -27.60 -7.76 -2.18
C THR A 188 -26.73 -8.81 -2.87
N MET A 189 -26.23 -8.53 -4.08
CA MET A 189 -25.41 -9.48 -4.84
C MET A 189 -24.00 -9.61 -4.26
N SER A 190 -23.48 -8.52 -3.70
CA SER A 190 -22.16 -8.43 -3.08
C SER A 190 -22.24 -7.74 -1.71
N LEU A 191 -21.10 -7.65 -1.03
CA LEU A 191 -20.85 -6.73 0.08
C LEU A 191 -19.63 -5.85 -0.27
N GLN A 192 -19.38 -4.80 0.52
CA GLN A 192 -18.12 -4.04 0.47
C GLN A 192 -16.98 -4.88 1.09
N GLY A 193 -17.21 -5.41 2.30
CA GLY A 193 -16.26 -6.25 3.05
C GLY A 193 -15.76 -5.63 4.36
N SER A 194 -15.90 -4.32 4.55
CA SER A 194 -15.55 -3.59 5.77
C SER A 194 -16.47 -3.89 6.96
N CYS A 195 -17.65 -4.48 6.72
CA CYS A 195 -18.58 -4.93 7.74
C CYS A 195 -19.43 -6.10 7.22
N PHE A 196 -19.53 -7.19 7.98
CA PHE A 196 -20.52 -8.25 7.79
C PHE A 196 -20.68 -9.10 9.05
N MET A 197 -21.89 -9.59 9.28
CA MET A 197 -22.29 -10.51 10.34
C MET A 197 -22.76 -11.84 9.75
N ILE A 198 -22.37 -12.94 10.40
CA ILE A 198 -22.67 -14.32 10.00
C ILE A 198 -22.75 -15.19 11.26
N THR A 199 -23.40 -16.35 11.21
CA THR A 199 -23.23 -17.34 12.28
C THR A 199 -21.80 -17.86 12.30
N ARG A 200 -21.27 -18.12 13.50
CA ARG A 200 -19.93 -18.67 13.68
C ARG A 200 -19.77 -20.02 12.97
N ASP A 201 -20.82 -20.82 12.91
CA ASP A 201 -20.79 -22.12 12.24
C ASP A 201 -20.75 -21.97 10.71
N LYS A 202 -21.53 -21.04 10.11
CA LYS A 202 -21.40 -20.74 8.67
C LYS A 202 -20.07 -20.07 8.33
N TYR A 203 -19.47 -19.29 9.22
CA TYR A 203 -18.13 -18.74 9.01
C TYR A 203 -17.13 -19.86 8.68
N TRP A 204 -17.13 -20.94 9.47
CA TRP A 204 -16.23 -22.08 9.29
C TRP A 204 -16.71 -23.06 8.21
N GLU A 205 -18.01 -23.33 8.10
CA GLU A 205 -18.58 -24.20 7.05
C GLU A 205 -18.24 -23.67 5.65
N LEU A 206 -18.49 -22.38 5.40
CA LEU A 206 -18.25 -21.75 4.11
C LEU A 206 -16.77 -21.40 3.89
N GLY A 207 -15.95 -21.41 4.96
CA GLY A 207 -14.56 -20.99 4.93
C GLY A 207 -14.42 -19.56 4.41
N VAL A 208 -15.16 -18.61 4.99
CA VAL A 208 -15.01 -17.18 4.67
C VAL A 208 -13.75 -16.60 5.34
N CYS A 209 -13.25 -15.47 4.83
CA CYS A 209 -11.92 -14.96 5.15
C CYS A 209 -10.83 -15.97 4.74
N ASP A 210 -10.97 -16.51 3.54
CA ASP A 210 -10.09 -17.49 2.92
C ASP A 210 -8.72 -16.92 2.60
N GLU A 211 -7.70 -17.42 3.31
CA GLU A 211 -6.33 -16.94 3.22
C GLU A 211 -5.69 -17.15 1.83
N GLY A 212 -6.29 -17.99 0.97
CA GLY A 212 -5.91 -18.13 -0.45
C GLY A 212 -6.10 -16.86 -1.29
N PHE A 213 -7.03 -15.98 -0.89
CA PHE A 213 -7.16 -14.63 -1.48
C PHE A 213 -6.00 -13.69 -1.06
N GLY A 214 -5.29 -14.01 0.02
CA GLY A 214 -4.30 -13.16 0.65
C GLY A 214 -4.88 -12.01 1.49
N GLY A 215 -4.01 -11.11 1.92
CA GLY A 215 -4.29 -10.17 3.01
C GLY A 215 -5.24 -9.01 2.71
N TRP A 216 -5.52 -8.67 1.44
CA TRP A 216 -6.39 -7.56 1.05
C TRP A 216 -7.04 -7.78 -0.34
N GLY A 217 -8.25 -7.27 -0.53
CA GLY A 217 -8.98 -7.34 -1.81
C GLY A 217 -10.04 -8.46 -1.86
N SER A 218 -11.08 -8.22 -2.67
CA SER A 218 -12.19 -9.14 -2.97
C SER A 218 -12.99 -9.69 -1.76
N GLN A 219 -12.83 -9.18 -0.53
CA GLN A 219 -13.46 -9.78 0.66
C GLN A 219 -14.99 -9.76 0.61
N GLY A 220 -15.61 -8.62 0.25
CA GLY A 220 -17.06 -8.55 0.12
C GLY A 220 -17.64 -9.43 -0.99
N ILE A 221 -16.89 -9.64 -2.09
CA ILE A 221 -17.27 -10.54 -3.19
C ILE A 221 -17.15 -12.00 -2.72
N GLU A 222 -16.01 -12.39 -2.13
CA GLU A 222 -15.76 -13.73 -1.58
C GLU A 222 -16.88 -14.16 -0.63
N VAL A 223 -17.14 -13.35 0.40
CA VAL A 223 -18.13 -13.64 1.45
C VAL A 223 -19.53 -13.76 0.85
N ALA A 224 -19.93 -12.82 -0.01
CA ALA A 224 -21.26 -12.81 -0.59
C ALA A 224 -21.48 -13.98 -1.57
N VAL A 225 -20.51 -14.26 -2.45
CA VAL A 225 -20.58 -15.34 -3.44
C VAL A 225 -20.59 -16.70 -2.74
N LYS A 226 -19.72 -16.93 -1.73
CA LYS A 226 -19.76 -18.18 -0.93
C LYS A 226 -21.12 -18.38 -0.26
N THR A 227 -21.71 -17.32 0.29
CA THR A 227 -23.05 -17.39 0.92
C THR A 227 -24.14 -17.72 -0.11
N TRP A 228 -24.23 -16.99 -1.22
CA TRP A 228 -25.27 -17.20 -2.24
C TRP A 228 -25.17 -18.56 -2.93
N LEU A 229 -23.95 -18.97 -3.32
CA LEU A 229 -23.75 -20.17 -4.13
C LEU A 229 -23.86 -21.47 -3.33
N SER A 230 -23.66 -21.44 -2.01
CA SER A 230 -23.89 -22.58 -1.10
C SER A 230 -25.36 -22.79 -0.72
N GLY A 231 -26.25 -21.89 -1.14
CA GLY A 231 -27.70 -21.97 -0.94
C GLY A 231 -28.28 -20.87 -0.06
N GLY A 232 -27.45 -20.20 0.75
CA GLY A 232 -27.84 -19.13 1.66
C GLY A 232 -28.21 -17.83 0.96
N SER A 233 -28.30 -16.75 1.75
CA SER A 233 -28.66 -15.40 1.27
C SER A 233 -27.79 -14.29 1.85
N VAL A 234 -27.62 -13.20 1.10
CA VAL A 234 -26.86 -12.02 1.54
C VAL A 234 -27.77 -10.81 1.59
N MET A 235 -27.86 -10.18 2.77
CA MET A 235 -28.83 -9.13 3.07
C MET A 235 -28.17 -7.85 3.60
N VAL A 236 -28.86 -6.72 3.44
CA VAL A 236 -28.56 -5.47 4.14
C VAL A 236 -29.75 -5.08 5.01
N ASN A 237 -29.50 -4.81 6.30
CA ASN A 237 -30.51 -4.41 7.27
C ASN A 237 -30.58 -2.87 7.37
N HIS A 238 -31.75 -2.29 7.08
CA HIS A 238 -31.96 -0.84 7.09
C HIS A 238 -32.37 -0.30 8.48
N LYS A 239 -32.79 -1.18 9.41
CA LYS A 239 -33.21 -0.83 10.77
C LYS A 239 -32.06 -0.34 11.66
N THR A 240 -30.83 -0.54 11.20
CA THR A 240 -29.57 -0.15 11.83
C THR A 240 -28.59 0.30 10.76
N TRP A 241 -27.51 0.98 11.16
CA TRP A 241 -26.45 1.41 10.26
C TRP A 241 -25.06 1.25 10.89
N TYR A 242 -24.05 1.17 10.03
CA TYR A 242 -22.66 1.43 10.38
C TYR A 242 -22.10 2.51 9.45
N ALA A 243 -21.14 3.29 9.94
CA ALA A 243 -20.44 4.29 9.15
C ALA A 243 -18.97 3.90 9.02
N HIS A 244 -18.42 3.97 7.80
CA HIS A 244 -17.02 3.61 7.49
C HIS A 244 -16.21 4.84 7.07
N MET A 245 -15.00 5.00 7.60
CA MET A 245 -14.10 6.09 7.23
C MET A 245 -13.26 5.71 6.00
N PHE A 246 -13.74 6.10 4.83
CA PHE A 246 -13.04 5.87 3.57
C PHE A 246 -11.77 6.72 3.40
N ARG A 247 -10.72 6.10 2.85
CA ARG A 247 -9.37 6.65 2.67
C ARG A 247 -9.06 6.97 1.19
N THR A 248 -10.01 7.64 0.51
CA THR A 248 -10.02 7.87 -0.96
C THR A 248 -8.98 8.87 -1.48
N GLN A 249 -8.54 9.81 -0.66
CA GLN A 249 -7.75 10.98 -1.10
C GLN A 249 -6.23 10.73 -1.15
N GLY A 250 -5.76 9.57 -0.72
CA GLY A 250 -4.34 9.20 -0.72
C GLY A 250 -3.49 10.03 0.27
N GLY A 251 -2.21 10.26 -0.08
CA GLY A 251 -1.27 10.94 0.82
C GLY A 251 -0.98 10.11 2.08
N ASP A 252 -1.08 10.75 3.24
CA ASP A 252 -1.08 10.15 4.59
C ASP A 252 -2.50 9.84 5.11
N PHE A 253 -3.53 10.16 4.32
CA PHE A 253 -4.92 9.78 4.55
C PHE A 253 -5.33 8.55 3.72
N GLY A 254 -4.37 7.89 3.05
CA GLY A 254 -4.53 6.57 2.46
C GLY A 254 -4.49 5.45 3.50
N PHE A 255 -4.29 4.22 3.04
CA PHE A 255 -4.10 3.05 3.90
C PHE A 255 -2.86 3.24 4.81
N PRO A 256 -2.93 2.88 6.11
CA PRO A 256 -1.83 3.04 7.05
C PRO A 256 -0.73 1.96 6.89
N TYR A 257 -0.80 1.15 5.83
CA TYR A 257 0.19 0.16 5.42
C TYR A 257 0.20 0.04 3.90
N SER A 258 1.33 -0.40 3.33
CA SER A 258 1.45 -0.61 1.89
C SER A 258 0.52 -1.72 1.40
N ILE A 259 -0.26 -1.42 0.35
CA ILE A 259 -1.01 -2.41 -0.44
C ILE A 259 -0.61 -2.31 -1.91
N SER A 260 -0.42 -3.46 -2.56
CA SER A 260 -0.07 -3.50 -3.99
C SER A 260 -1.29 -3.82 -4.86
N GLY A 261 -1.32 -3.26 -6.08
CA GLY A 261 -2.31 -3.67 -7.09
C GLY A 261 -2.18 -5.13 -7.49
N SER A 262 -0.99 -5.74 -7.32
CA SER A 262 -0.78 -7.17 -7.59
C SER A 262 -1.43 -8.10 -6.56
N ASP A 263 -1.53 -7.69 -5.29
CA ASP A 263 -2.29 -8.44 -4.28
C ASP A 263 -3.80 -8.47 -4.63
N GLN A 264 -4.30 -7.37 -5.16
CA GLN A 264 -5.69 -7.25 -5.62
C GLN A 264 -5.95 -8.08 -6.86
N GLU A 265 -5.05 -8.05 -7.84
CA GLU A 265 -5.21 -8.88 -9.03
C GLU A 265 -5.04 -10.36 -8.72
N ARG A 266 -4.22 -10.74 -7.72
CA ARG A 266 -4.19 -12.11 -7.18
C ARG A 266 -5.54 -12.48 -6.55
N ALA A 267 -6.09 -11.63 -5.68
CA ALA A 267 -7.41 -11.86 -5.06
C ALA A 267 -8.54 -11.93 -6.09
N LYS A 268 -8.50 -11.13 -7.16
CA LYS A 268 -9.45 -11.21 -8.29
C LYS A 268 -9.24 -12.47 -9.11
N SER A 269 -8.00 -12.80 -9.49
CA SER A 269 -7.69 -14.01 -10.24
C SER A 269 -8.11 -15.29 -9.49
N TYR A 270 -7.96 -15.29 -8.17
CA TYR A 270 -8.45 -16.38 -7.31
C TYR A 270 -9.98 -16.42 -7.24
N ALA A 271 -10.68 -15.27 -7.14
CA ALA A 271 -12.14 -15.22 -7.26
C ALA A 271 -12.64 -15.77 -8.60
N ARG A 272 -11.95 -15.43 -9.70
CA ARG A 272 -12.26 -15.91 -11.05
C ARG A 272 -12.07 -17.42 -11.13
N ASP A 273 -10.93 -17.94 -10.69
CA ASP A 273 -10.69 -19.38 -10.75
C ASP A 273 -11.67 -20.17 -9.87
N LEU A 274 -11.99 -19.65 -8.69
CA LEU A 274 -12.82 -20.32 -7.70
C LEU A 274 -14.31 -20.33 -8.09
N PHE A 275 -14.85 -19.20 -8.54
CA PHE A 275 -16.31 -19.02 -8.73
C PHE A 275 -16.76 -18.95 -10.19
N PHE A 276 -15.92 -18.48 -11.14
CA PHE A 276 -16.32 -18.38 -12.56
C PHE A 276 -16.02 -19.65 -13.35
N ASN A 277 -15.22 -20.57 -12.78
CA ASN A 277 -14.92 -21.89 -13.34
C ASN A 277 -15.57 -23.04 -12.52
N ASP A 278 -16.55 -22.72 -11.66
CA ASP A 278 -17.29 -23.66 -10.79
C ASP A 278 -16.39 -24.60 -9.94
N LYS A 279 -15.26 -24.10 -9.44
CA LYS A 279 -14.26 -24.89 -8.70
C LYS A 279 -14.48 -24.95 -7.18
N TRP A 280 -15.40 -24.17 -6.62
CA TRP A 280 -15.60 -24.13 -5.18
C TRP A 280 -16.42 -25.35 -4.71
N PRO A 281 -15.89 -26.23 -3.83
CA PRO A 281 -16.54 -27.52 -3.54
C PRO A 281 -17.94 -27.45 -2.90
N LEU A 282 -18.31 -26.32 -2.28
CA LEU A 282 -19.61 -26.11 -1.64
C LEU A 282 -20.63 -25.39 -2.54
N GLN A 283 -20.28 -25.19 -3.81
CA GLN A 283 -21.11 -24.53 -4.79
C GLN A 283 -22.29 -25.41 -5.21
N LYS A 284 -23.51 -25.04 -4.77
CA LYS A 284 -24.78 -25.70 -5.13
C LYS A 284 -25.54 -24.96 -6.25
N ARG A 285 -25.20 -23.70 -6.51
CA ARG A 285 -25.76 -22.87 -7.59
C ARG A 285 -24.63 -22.36 -8.49
N PRO A 286 -24.81 -22.32 -9.83
CA PRO A 286 -23.80 -21.74 -10.72
C PRO A 286 -23.75 -20.21 -10.55
N LEU A 287 -22.64 -19.59 -10.94
CA LEU A 287 -22.51 -18.12 -10.87
C LEU A 287 -23.53 -17.38 -11.77
N SER A 288 -23.95 -18.01 -12.88
CA SER A 288 -25.02 -17.51 -13.76
C SER A 288 -26.31 -17.24 -12.98
N TRP A 289 -26.73 -18.16 -12.10
CA TRP A 289 -27.94 -18.00 -11.28
C TRP A 289 -27.87 -16.74 -10.40
N LEU A 290 -26.70 -16.40 -9.86
CA LEU A 290 -26.52 -15.21 -9.05
C LEU A 290 -26.60 -13.93 -9.91
N ALA A 291 -26.03 -13.94 -11.12
CA ALA A 291 -26.17 -12.82 -12.06
C ALA A 291 -27.64 -12.62 -12.49
N GLU A 292 -28.37 -13.70 -12.79
CA GLU A 292 -29.79 -13.67 -13.15
C GLU A 292 -30.66 -13.13 -12.01
N LYS A 293 -30.42 -13.57 -10.77
CA LYS A 293 -31.18 -13.15 -9.59
C LYS A 293 -31.21 -11.62 -9.39
N PHE A 294 -30.19 -10.92 -9.88
CA PHE A 294 -30.05 -9.47 -9.74
C PHE A 294 -30.11 -8.72 -11.08
N TRP A 295 -30.44 -9.40 -12.19
CA TRP A 295 -30.41 -8.84 -13.54
C TRP A 295 -31.39 -7.66 -13.72
N PRO A 296 -31.04 -6.61 -14.49
CA PRO A 296 -29.72 -6.34 -15.08
C PRO A 296 -28.70 -5.90 -14.02
N VAL A 297 -27.44 -6.35 -14.14
CA VAL A 297 -26.36 -6.00 -13.20
C VAL A 297 -25.37 -5.04 -13.86
N LYS A 298 -25.02 -3.95 -13.15
CA LYS A 298 -24.04 -2.96 -13.62
C LYS A 298 -22.70 -3.63 -13.97
N GLY A 299 -22.22 -3.41 -15.19
CA GLY A 299 -20.95 -3.97 -15.67
C GLY A 299 -21.03 -5.40 -16.19
N TRP A 300 -22.24 -5.91 -16.46
CA TRP A 300 -22.47 -7.14 -17.22
C TRP A 300 -23.18 -6.85 -18.54
N THR A 301 -23.03 -7.74 -19.52
CA THR A 301 -23.78 -7.73 -20.79
C THR A 301 -24.52 -9.04 -21.00
N GLU A 302 -25.50 -9.07 -21.89
CA GLU A 302 -26.23 -10.30 -22.23
C GLU A 302 -25.28 -11.39 -22.77
N GLU A 303 -24.25 -11.01 -23.53
CA GLU A 303 -23.24 -11.98 -24.00
C GLU A 303 -22.41 -12.56 -22.85
N ASP A 304 -22.12 -11.78 -21.81
CA ASP A 304 -21.44 -12.26 -20.60
C ASP A 304 -22.33 -13.22 -19.80
N LEU A 305 -23.63 -12.95 -19.71
CA LEU A 305 -24.60 -13.85 -19.08
C LEU A 305 -24.75 -15.17 -19.85
N VAL A 306 -24.84 -15.12 -21.19
CA VAL A 306 -24.86 -16.31 -22.06
C VAL A 306 -23.59 -17.14 -21.89
N LYS A 307 -22.41 -16.51 -21.84
CA LYS A 307 -21.12 -17.20 -21.61
C LYS A 307 -21.05 -17.87 -20.23
N LEU A 308 -21.56 -17.23 -19.18
CA LEU A 308 -21.67 -17.85 -17.85
C LEU A 308 -22.57 -19.09 -17.89
N LYS A 309 -23.78 -18.96 -18.45
CA LYS A 309 -24.74 -20.08 -18.56
C LYS A 309 -24.17 -21.28 -19.31
N ALA A 310 -23.35 -21.04 -20.33
CA ALA A 310 -22.69 -22.07 -21.12
C ALA A 310 -21.35 -22.58 -20.52
N ASN A 311 -20.90 -22.05 -19.37
CA ASN A 311 -19.56 -22.29 -18.80
C ASN A 311 -18.39 -22.05 -19.82
N THR A 312 -18.62 -21.12 -20.75
CA THR A 312 -17.64 -20.68 -21.76
C THR A 312 -17.06 -19.31 -21.43
N PHE A 313 -17.36 -18.76 -20.25
CA PHE A 313 -16.78 -17.51 -19.78
C PHE A 313 -15.26 -17.65 -19.64
N ARG A 314 -14.49 -16.81 -20.35
CA ARG A 314 -13.03 -16.83 -20.33
C ARG A 314 -12.50 -15.41 -20.21
N PHE A 315 -11.61 -15.20 -19.24
CA PHE A 315 -10.90 -13.94 -19.07
C PHE A 315 -9.83 -13.81 -20.16
N LYS A 316 -9.99 -12.83 -21.05
CA LYS A 316 -8.86 -12.36 -21.86
C LYS A 316 -7.80 -11.81 -20.92
N GLY A 317 -6.52 -12.03 -21.21
CA GLY A 317 -5.41 -11.50 -20.42
C GLY A 317 -5.42 -9.97 -20.41
N LEU A 318 -6.04 -9.38 -19.39
CA LEU A 318 -6.22 -7.95 -19.23
C LEU A 318 -5.09 -7.39 -18.35
N GLY A 319 -4.48 -6.30 -18.80
CA GLY A 319 -3.43 -5.62 -18.06
C GLY A 319 -3.96 -4.98 -16.76
N THR A 320 -3.13 -4.98 -15.72
CA THR A 320 -3.44 -4.45 -14.39
C THR A 320 -3.52 -2.92 -14.36
N GLY A 321 -4.63 -2.38 -14.87
CA GLY A 321 -4.93 -0.94 -14.91
C GLY A 321 -5.75 -0.42 -13.73
N ILE A 322 -5.87 -1.17 -12.63
CA ILE A 322 -6.75 -0.83 -11.51
C ILE A 322 -5.92 -0.41 -10.29
N LYS A 323 -6.08 0.84 -9.88
CA LYS A 323 -5.51 1.36 -8.64
C LYS A 323 -6.16 0.67 -7.42
N PRO A 324 -5.41 0.49 -6.31
CA PRO A 324 -6.02 0.31 -5.01
C PRO A 324 -7.05 1.39 -4.73
N ALA A 325 -8.31 0.99 -4.60
CA ALA A 325 -9.42 1.89 -4.32
C ALA A 325 -10.34 1.24 -3.28
N GLU A 326 -10.28 1.78 -2.06
CA GLU A 326 -11.54 2.11 -1.41
C GLU A 326 -12.23 3.15 -2.29
N SER A 327 -13.48 2.88 -2.67
CA SER A 327 -14.34 3.86 -3.34
C SER A 327 -15.41 4.31 -2.37
N GLU A 328 -15.51 5.62 -2.13
CA GLU A 328 -16.69 6.17 -1.49
C GLU A 328 -17.91 5.98 -2.41
N PRO A 329 -19.10 5.67 -1.87
CA PRO A 329 -20.31 5.86 -2.62
C PRO A 329 -20.45 7.36 -2.94
N LEU A 330 -20.83 7.67 -4.17
CA LEU A 330 -21.13 9.04 -4.58
C LEU A 330 -22.60 9.35 -4.28
N GLU A 331 -22.90 10.62 -3.99
CA GLU A 331 -24.28 11.10 -3.94
C GLU A 331 -24.81 11.27 -5.38
N ASP A 332 -26.04 10.78 -5.64
CA ASP A 332 -26.77 11.07 -6.87
C ASP A 332 -27.02 12.59 -6.93
N LYS A 333 -26.32 13.30 -7.82
CA LYS A 333 -26.34 14.77 -7.90
C LYS A 333 -27.74 15.34 -8.21
N PRO A 334 -28.08 16.45 -7.57
CA PRO A 334 -28.53 17.66 -8.26
C PRO A 334 -27.41 18.72 -8.31
N ALA A 335 -27.60 19.76 -9.11
CA ALA A 335 -26.52 20.69 -9.49
C ALA A 335 -26.18 21.75 -8.41
N SER A 336 -24.87 22.06 -8.30
CA SER A 336 -24.23 23.32 -7.85
C SER A 336 -24.82 24.13 -6.69
N GLY A 337 -24.01 24.31 -5.63
CA GLY A 337 -24.17 25.41 -4.67
C GLY A 337 -22.89 25.60 -3.82
N ASN A 338 -22.35 26.83 -3.79
CA ASN A 338 -21.21 27.20 -2.94
C ASN A 338 -21.72 27.67 -1.56
N VAL A 339 -21.04 27.27 -0.47
CA VAL A 339 -21.22 27.89 0.86
C VAL A 339 -19.85 28.08 1.54
N VAL A 340 -19.65 29.26 2.13
CA VAL A 340 -18.46 29.68 2.89
C VAL A 340 -18.91 30.04 4.30
N TYR A 341 -18.14 29.70 5.35
CA TYR A 341 -18.33 30.28 6.69
C TYR A 341 -17.01 30.56 7.43
N GLN A 342 -17.09 31.50 8.37
CA GLN A 342 -15.97 32.31 8.89
C GLN A 342 -15.31 31.77 10.18
N SER A 343 -14.15 32.38 10.48
CA SER A 343 -13.17 32.12 11.55
C SER A 343 -13.59 32.49 12.97
N PHE A 344 -12.95 31.87 13.98
CA PHE A 344 -12.57 32.53 15.23
C PHE A 344 -11.26 31.95 15.82
N SER A 345 -10.35 32.87 16.20
CA SER A 345 -9.19 32.71 17.10
C SER A 345 -9.50 31.92 18.39
N LYS A 346 -8.60 31.27 19.16
CA LYS A 346 -7.12 31.27 19.31
C LYS A 346 -6.75 30.11 20.29
N ASP A 347 -5.50 29.71 20.60
CA ASP A 347 -4.11 29.91 20.12
C ASP A 347 -3.27 28.67 20.57
N GLY A 348 -1.97 28.58 20.26
CA GLY A 348 -1.05 27.56 20.84
C GLY A 348 -0.56 26.46 19.88
N GLN A 349 0.74 26.13 19.93
CA GLN A 349 1.51 25.44 18.87
C GLN A 349 1.90 23.97 19.18
N SER A 350 2.02 23.11 18.15
CA SER A 350 3.03 22.02 18.05
C SER A 350 3.02 21.34 16.65
N THR A 351 4.14 20.75 16.22
CA THR A 351 4.54 20.56 14.79
C THR A 351 4.49 19.14 14.20
N LYS A 352 4.08 19.00 12.93
CA LYS A 352 4.03 17.78 12.09
C LYS A 352 5.28 17.49 11.25
N ASP A 353 5.55 16.19 11.05
CA ASP A 353 6.76 15.66 10.39
C ASP A 353 6.68 15.49 8.86
N LYS A 354 7.88 15.43 8.25
CA LYS A 354 8.12 15.26 6.80
C LYS A 354 8.37 13.78 6.44
N PRO A 355 8.14 13.34 5.17
CA PRO A 355 8.38 11.96 4.76
C PRO A 355 9.82 11.53 5.03
N THR A 356 9.98 10.31 5.54
CA THR A 356 11.27 9.78 5.99
C THR A 356 12.15 9.38 4.83
N LYS A 357 13.46 9.55 5.00
CA LYS A 357 14.47 9.27 3.97
C LYS A 357 15.49 8.29 4.51
N GLY A 358 15.82 7.27 3.73
CA GLY A 358 16.82 6.26 4.07
C GLY A 358 17.71 5.93 2.90
N ILE A 359 18.72 5.12 3.18
CA ILE A 359 19.75 4.70 2.23
C ILE A 359 19.70 3.18 2.12
N ILE A 360 19.71 2.65 0.89
CA ILE A 360 20.15 1.27 0.69
C ILE A 360 21.60 1.26 0.23
N TYR A 361 22.39 0.34 0.77
CA TYR A 361 23.77 0.13 0.35
C TYR A 361 23.95 -1.32 -0.10
N TYR A 362 24.52 -1.55 -1.27
CA TYR A 362 24.79 -2.91 -1.76
C TYR A 362 26.21 -3.02 -2.31
N SER A 363 26.85 -4.16 -2.03
CA SER A 363 28.27 -4.37 -2.32
C SER A 363 28.59 -5.85 -2.43
N ASP A 364 29.39 -6.23 -3.42
CA ASP A 364 29.97 -7.58 -3.49
C ASP A 364 31.09 -7.80 -2.45
N CYS A 365 31.54 -6.73 -1.78
CA CYS A 365 32.66 -6.71 -0.83
C CYS A 365 34.00 -7.19 -1.44
N GLU A 366 34.20 -7.01 -2.75
CA GLU A 366 35.45 -7.29 -3.48
C GLU A 366 36.20 -6.02 -3.92
N LEU A 367 35.66 -4.84 -3.63
CA LEU A 367 36.33 -3.56 -3.87
C LEU A 367 37.45 -3.34 -2.85
N ASP A 368 38.59 -2.81 -3.30
CA ASP A 368 39.71 -2.41 -2.45
C ASP A 368 39.23 -1.47 -1.33
N GLU A 369 39.56 -1.82 -0.09
CA GLU A 369 39.18 -1.06 1.10
C GLU A 369 39.74 0.37 1.11
N LYS A 370 40.82 0.66 0.39
CA LYS A 370 41.32 2.03 0.14
C LYS A 370 40.28 2.92 -0.57
N ILE A 371 39.38 2.33 -1.35
CA ILE A 371 38.26 3.01 -2.03
C ILE A 371 36.96 2.81 -1.26
N ALA A 372 36.66 1.56 -0.88
CA ALA A 372 35.39 1.20 -0.27
C ALA A 372 35.20 1.80 1.13
N LYS A 373 36.28 1.90 1.93
CA LYS A 373 36.19 2.47 3.28
C LYS A 373 35.91 3.98 3.26
N PRO A 374 36.61 4.85 2.50
CA PRO A 374 36.24 6.26 2.39
C PRO A 374 34.80 6.51 1.92
N VAL A 375 34.28 5.69 1.00
CA VAL A 375 32.87 5.76 0.57
C VAL A 375 31.92 5.44 1.73
N ARG A 376 32.18 4.34 2.45
CA ARG A 376 31.38 3.94 3.61
C ARG A 376 31.46 4.94 4.77
N ASP A 377 32.64 5.46 5.08
CA ASP A 377 32.86 6.49 6.09
C ASP A 377 32.06 7.76 5.77
N GLN A 378 32.09 8.20 4.50
CA GLN A 378 31.32 9.35 4.01
C GLN A 378 29.80 9.11 4.12
N ILE A 379 29.31 7.95 3.70
CA ILE A 379 27.88 7.59 3.81
C ILE A 379 27.43 7.50 5.27
N LEU A 380 28.24 6.91 6.17
CA LEU A 380 27.95 6.87 7.61
C LEU A 380 27.93 8.27 8.25
N LYS A 381 28.86 9.14 7.86
CA LYS A 381 28.88 10.53 8.32
C LYS A 381 27.58 11.24 7.92
N ILE A 382 27.18 11.15 6.65
CA ILE A 382 25.95 11.76 6.13
C ILE A 382 24.71 11.15 6.81
N SER A 383 24.69 9.83 7.00
CA SER A 383 23.62 9.10 7.68
C SER A 383 23.40 9.62 9.10
N LYS A 384 24.48 9.83 9.87
CA LYS A 384 24.42 10.41 11.22
C LYS A 384 23.97 11.88 11.19
N GLU A 385 24.57 12.71 10.33
CA GLU A 385 24.26 14.15 10.22
C GLU A 385 22.82 14.42 9.77
N LYS A 386 22.26 13.61 8.87
CA LYS A 386 20.92 13.79 8.28
C LYS A 386 19.86 12.82 8.82
N LYS A 387 20.21 11.99 9.81
CA LYS A 387 19.33 10.94 10.38
C LYS A 387 18.74 9.99 9.32
N LEU A 388 19.57 9.58 8.35
CA LEU A 388 19.17 8.68 7.26
C LEU A 388 19.57 7.24 7.60
N PRO A 389 18.67 6.35 8.04
CA PRO A 389 19.05 4.96 8.32
C PRO A 389 19.55 4.27 7.04
N ILE A 390 20.66 3.53 7.18
CA ILE A 390 21.23 2.72 6.10
C ILE A 390 20.82 1.26 6.29
N VAL A 391 20.20 0.65 5.29
CA VAL A 391 20.04 -0.81 5.21
C VAL A 391 21.02 -1.33 4.17
N SER A 392 21.97 -2.17 4.61
CA SER A 392 23.00 -2.72 3.74
C SER A 392 22.72 -4.17 3.36
N ALA A 393 23.07 -4.56 2.13
CA ALA A 393 22.93 -5.93 1.65
C ALA A 393 24.20 -6.38 0.93
N THR A 394 24.91 -7.38 1.47
CA THR A 394 26.29 -7.69 1.10
C THR A 394 26.61 -9.18 1.07
N LEU A 395 27.63 -9.54 0.27
CA LEU A 395 28.10 -10.92 0.16
C LEU A 395 29.01 -11.36 1.31
N LYS A 396 29.59 -10.40 2.03
CA LYS A 396 30.29 -10.61 3.31
C LYS A 396 29.51 -9.92 4.42
N LYS A 397 29.43 -10.53 5.61
CA LYS A 397 28.83 -9.90 6.80
C LYS A 397 29.61 -8.64 7.13
N MET A 398 28.92 -7.53 7.38
CA MET A 398 29.55 -6.29 7.80
C MET A 398 28.69 -5.53 8.82
N ASP A 399 29.36 -4.77 9.69
CA ASP A 399 28.69 -3.78 10.53
C ASP A 399 28.61 -2.45 9.76
N PHE A 400 27.49 -2.26 9.05
CA PHE A 400 27.27 -1.07 8.22
C PHE A 400 25.79 -0.71 8.14
N GLY A 401 25.42 0.37 8.83
CA GLY A 401 24.05 0.87 8.90
C GLY A 401 23.25 0.34 10.08
N VAL A 402 21.92 0.48 10.01
CA VAL A 402 21.00 -0.02 11.06
C VAL A 402 20.69 -1.51 10.91
N LYS A 403 20.95 -2.07 9.72
CA LYS A 403 20.78 -3.51 9.43
C LYS A 403 21.66 -3.93 8.26
N ASN A 404 22.32 -5.09 8.40
CA ASN A 404 23.02 -5.76 7.31
C ASN A 404 22.33 -7.08 6.93
N ILE A 405 22.02 -7.26 5.64
CA ILE A 405 21.55 -8.50 5.04
C ILE A 405 22.75 -9.19 4.41
N HIS A 406 23.22 -10.26 5.04
CA HIS A 406 24.36 -11.04 4.58
C HIS A 406 23.91 -12.24 3.73
N PHE A 407 24.51 -12.42 2.55
CA PHE A 407 24.24 -13.53 1.64
C PHE A 407 25.44 -14.49 1.47
N PRO A 408 25.71 -15.39 2.44
CA PRO A 408 26.92 -16.23 2.46
C PRO A 408 27.02 -17.22 1.30
N SER A 409 25.90 -17.63 0.71
CA SER A 409 25.85 -18.62 -0.39
C SER A 409 25.77 -17.99 -1.79
N LEU A 410 25.75 -16.66 -1.89
CA LEU A 410 25.47 -15.95 -3.13
C LEU A 410 26.77 -15.50 -3.81
N LYS A 411 27.04 -16.02 -5.02
CA LYS A 411 28.25 -15.68 -5.78
C LYS A 411 28.12 -14.32 -6.48
N ARG A 412 29.22 -13.57 -6.56
CA ARG A 412 29.34 -12.28 -7.26
C ARG A 412 28.72 -12.32 -8.67
N GLY A 413 27.86 -11.35 -8.98
CA GLY A 413 27.27 -11.18 -10.31
C GLY A 413 26.00 -10.32 -10.31
N TYR A 414 25.39 -10.13 -11.48
CA TYR A 414 24.19 -9.30 -11.63
C TYR A 414 22.96 -9.88 -10.90
N MET A 415 22.90 -11.22 -10.78
CA MET A 415 21.94 -11.92 -9.93
C MET A 415 22.09 -11.49 -8.46
N ALA A 416 23.33 -11.51 -7.95
CA ALA A 416 23.62 -11.10 -6.59
C ALA A 416 23.23 -9.65 -6.32
N MET A 417 23.69 -8.73 -7.16
CA MET A 417 23.34 -7.31 -7.08
C MET A 417 21.82 -7.09 -7.06
N SER A 418 21.07 -7.78 -7.92
CA SER A 418 19.61 -7.66 -7.97
C SER A 418 18.94 -8.18 -6.68
N LYS A 419 19.42 -9.31 -6.14
CA LYS A 419 18.94 -9.86 -4.86
C LYS A 419 19.26 -8.94 -3.67
N GLN A 420 20.46 -8.36 -3.67
CA GLN A 420 20.93 -7.45 -2.62
C GLN A 420 20.09 -6.17 -2.60
N ILE A 421 19.85 -5.55 -3.76
CA ILE A 421 18.96 -4.39 -3.88
C ILE A 421 17.55 -4.74 -3.41
N MET A 422 16.98 -5.85 -3.90
CA MET A 422 15.64 -6.30 -3.51
C MET A 422 15.51 -6.46 -2.00
N ALA A 423 16.44 -7.16 -1.35
CA ALA A 423 16.39 -7.40 0.10
C ALA A 423 16.70 -6.16 0.95
N ALA A 424 17.52 -5.22 0.46
CA ALA A 424 17.71 -3.94 1.14
C ALA A 424 16.44 -3.06 1.08
N LEU A 425 15.71 -3.10 -0.03
CA LEU A 425 14.41 -2.43 -0.19
C LEU A 425 13.29 -3.10 0.63
N GLU A 426 13.32 -4.43 0.76
CA GLU A 426 12.42 -5.22 1.60
C GLU A 426 12.56 -4.89 3.09
N HIS A 427 13.80 -4.68 3.54
CA HIS A 427 14.11 -4.45 4.95
C HIS A 427 14.31 -2.98 5.37
N SER A 428 14.27 -2.04 4.43
CA SER A 428 14.20 -0.62 4.78
C SER A 428 12.79 -0.22 5.20
N THR A 429 12.69 0.66 6.18
CA THR A 429 11.41 1.14 6.74
C THR A 429 11.07 2.56 6.31
N THR A 430 11.96 3.27 5.61
CA THR A 430 11.76 4.67 5.21
C THR A 430 10.99 4.83 3.91
N ASP A 431 10.25 5.93 3.77
CA ASP A 431 9.40 6.23 2.61
C ASP A 431 10.20 6.39 1.31
N ILE A 432 11.27 7.20 1.38
CA ILE A 432 12.12 7.58 0.25
C ILE A 432 13.48 6.89 0.40
N ILE A 433 13.94 6.25 -0.68
CA ILE A 433 15.22 5.53 -0.71
C ILE A 433 16.18 6.21 -1.67
N PHE A 434 17.42 6.33 -1.23
CA PHE A 434 18.58 6.63 -2.06
C PHE A 434 19.42 5.38 -2.25
N PHE A 435 19.84 5.10 -3.49
CA PHE A 435 20.71 3.98 -3.82
C PHE A 435 22.17 4.39 -3.62
N CYS A 436 22.92 3.60 -2.84
CA CYS A 436 24.33 3.82 -2.63
C CYS A 436 25.19 2.60 -2.99
N GLU A 437 26.21 2.83 -3.81
CA GLU A 437 27.20 1.83 -4.25
C GLU A 437 28.56 2.05 -3.56
N HIS A 438 29.40 1.01 -3.58
CA HIS A 438 30.69 0.97 -2.87
C HIS A 438 31.80 1.86 -3.46
N ASP A 439 31.65 2.33 -4.70
CA ASP A 439 32.63 3.10 -5.48
C ASP A 439 32.13 4.52 -5.81
N VAL A 440 31.12 5.03 -5.09
CA VAL A 440 30.58 6.39 -5.31
C VAL A 440 30.67 7.24 -4.04
N LEU A 441 31.35 8.38 -4.13
CA LEU A 441 31.36 9.39 -3.08
C LEU A 441 30.13 10.29 -3.19
N TYR A 442 29.23 10.16 -2.23
CA TYR A 442 28.01 10.96 -2.16
C TYR A 442 28.27 12.30 -1.47
N HIS A 443 27.75 13.38 -2.05
CA HIS A 443 27.72 14.67 -1.37
C HIS A 443 26.44 14.77 -0.51
N PRO A 444 26.47 15.35 0.71
CA PRO A 444 25.28 15.48 1.56
C PRO A 444 24.04 16.03 0.82
N SER A 445 24.23 16.96 -0.13
CA SER A 445 23.14 17.55 -0.92
C SER A 445 22.46 16.61 -1.91
N HIS A 446 22.95 15.39 -2.10
CA HIS A 446 22.24 14.34 -2.84
C HIS A 446 20.93 13.98 -2.14
N PHE A 447 20.98 13.84 -0.81
CA PHE A 447 19.89 13.37 0.04
C PHE A 447 18.90 14.49 0.45
N ASP A 448 19.21 15.74 0.12
CA ASP A 448 18.29 16.88 0.33
C ASP A 448 17.04 16.77 -0.57
N PHE A 449 17.16 16.09 -1.71
CA PHE A 449 16.05 15.90 -2.65
C PHE A 449 14.88 15.13 -2.03
N THR A 450 13.66 15.53 -2.37
CA THR A 450 12.42 14.83 -2.01
C THR A 450 11.67 14.57 -3.31
N PRO A 451 11.50 13.31 -3.75
CA PRO A 451 10.71 12.98 -4.93
C PRO A 451 9.29 13.58 -4.85
N PRO A 452 8.88 14.43 -5.80
CA PRO A 452 7.55 15.06 -5.77
C PRO A 452 6.42 14.12 -6.23
N ASP A 453 6.73 13.03 -6.94
CA ASP A 453 5.77 12.00 -7.36
C ASP A 453 6.19 10.62 -6.81
N LYS A 454 5.20 9.83 -6.35
CA LYS A 454 5.43 8.48 -5.82
C LYS A 454 5.67 7.45 -6.94
N ASP A 455 5.10 7.69 -8.12
CA ASP A 455 5.17 6.78 -9.28
C ASP A 455 6.28 7.15 -10.28
N THR A 456 7.26 7.96 -9.86
CA THR A 456 8.41 8.37 -10.68
C THR A 456 9.73 7.89 -10.08
N PHE A 457 10.56 7.26 -10.89
CA PHE A 457 11.96 6.97 -10.59
C PHE A 457 12.83 8.15 -11.02
N TYR A 458 13.46 8.79 -10.04
CA TYR A 458 14.30 9.95 -10.25
C TYR A 458 15.78 9.56 -10.33
N TYR A 459 16.55 10.24 -11.17
CA TYR A 459 18.00 10.07 -11.27
C TYR A 459 18.76 11.37 -11.03
N ASN A 460 19.77 11.34 -10.15
CA ASN A 460 20.66 12.47 -9.93
C ASN A 460 21.67 12.57 -11.08
N GLN A 461 21.45 13.50 -12.00
CA GLN A 461 22.34 13.72 -13.13
C GLN A 461 23.56 14.58 -12.77
N ASN A 462 23.65 15.13 -11.56
CA ASN A 462 24.85 15.83 -11.10
C ASN A 462 25.88 14.83 -10.56
N VAL A 463 26.62 14.19 -11.46
CA VAL A 463 27.65 13.19 -11.17
C VAL A 463 28.91 13.45 -11.99
N TRP A 464 30.08 13.21 -11.39
CA TRP A 464 31.38 13.25 -12.06
C TRP A 464 32.07 11.89 -11.95
N PHE A 465 32.55 11.37 -13.08
CA PHE A 465 33.42 10.20 -13.16
C PHE A 465 34.87 10.62 -12.89
N LEU A 466 35.48 10.13 -11.82
CA LEU A 466 36.87 10.41 -11.45
C LEU A 466 37.75 9.20 -11.72
N ARG A 467 38.73 9.32 -12.62
CA ARG A 467 39.71 8.26 -12.88
C ARG A 467 40.81 8.24 -11.82
N THR A 468 40.99 7.10 -11.16
CA THR A 468 42.01 6.95 -10.10
C THR A 468 43.45 6.97 -10.62
N SER A 469 43.69 6.62 -11.90
CA SER A 469 45.06 6.54 -12.44
C SER A 469 45.74 7.91 -12.67
N ASP A 470 44.98 8.98 -12.89
CA ASP A 470 45.54 10.31 -13.24
C ASP A 470 44.74 11.51 -12.70
N GLY A 471 43.63 11.29 -11.98
CA GLY A 471 42.75 12.35 -11.51
C GLY A 471 41.95 13.04 -12.63
N HIS A 472 41.85 12.44 -13.82
CA HIS A 472 40.98 12.99 -14.87
C HIS A 472 39.52 12.80 -14.48
N ALA A 473 38.75 13.89 -14.49
CA ALA A 473 37.34 13.90 -14.18
C ALA A 473 36.48 14.27 -15.41
N LEU A 474 35.32 13.62 -15.53
CA LEU A 474 34.37 13.78 -16.64
C LEU A 474 32.93 13.88 -16.09
N HIS A 475 32.15 14.81 -16.62
CA HIS A 475 30.71 14.91 -16.37
C HIS A 475 29.94 14.99 -17.70
N TYR A 476 28.76 14.41 -17.72
CA TYR A 476 27.68 14.62 -18.69
C TYR A 476 26.38 14.17 -18.00
N ASP A 477 25.23 14.65 -18.47
CA ASP A 477 23.94 14.28 -17.87
C ASP A 477 23.65 12.80 -18.17
N VAL A 478 23.56 11.99 -17.12
CA VAL A 478 23.45 10.54 -17.21
C VAL A 478 22.66 9.99 -16.05
N ASN A 479 21.82 9.00 -16.33
CA ASN A 479 21.11 8.24 -15.31
C ASN A 479 21.99 7.06 -14.92
N GLN A 480 22.15 6.84 -13.62
CA GLN A 480 22.91 5.73 -13.05
C GLN A 480 22.14 5.11 -11.90
N LEU A 481 22.24 3.79 -11.72
CA LEU A 481 21.60 3.09 -10.61
C LEU A 481 22.07 3.63 -9.24
N SER A 482 23.36 3.90 -9.10
CA SER A 482 23.97 4.60 -7.95
C SER A 482 23.50 6.06 -7.74
N GLY A 483 22.69 6.62 -8.63
CA GLY A 483 22.06 7.93 -8.50
C GLY A 483 20.53 7.88 -8.43
N LEU A 484 19.94 6.68 -8.30
CA LEU A 484 18.50 6.47 -8.25
C LEU A 484 17.92 6.89 -6.89
N CYS A 485 16.82 7.65 -6.94
CA CYS A 485 15.96 7.91 -5.80
C CYS A 485 14.48 7.72 -6.19
N GLY A 486 13.69 7.21 -5.26
CA GLY A 486 12.26 7.02 -5.41
C GLY A 486 11.61 6.59 -4.10
N TYR A 487 10.30 6.37 -4.13
CA TYR A 487 9.60 5.79 -2.99
C TYR A 487 9.86 4.28 -2.91
N ARG A 488 10.09 3.79 -1.69
CA ARG A 488 10.57 2.42 -1.42
C ARG A 488 9.70 1.35 -2.08
N GLU A 489 8.38 1.51 -2.04
CA GLU A 489 7.43 0.51 -2.57
C GLU A 489 7.50 0.36 -4.09
N ALA A 490 7.56 1.48 -4.83
CA ALA A 490 7.69 1.46 -6.27
C ALA A 490 9.02 0.82 -6.69
N LEU A 491 10.10 1.19 -5.98
CA LEU A 491 11.43 0.59 -6.16
C LEU A 491 11.41 -0.92 -5.85
N PHE A 492 10.88 -1.32 -4.69
CA PHE A 492 10.82 -2.73 -4.27
C PHE A 492 10.03 -3.59 -5.26
N THR A 493 8.85 -3.11 -5.69
CA THR A 493 8.02 -3.77 -6.69
C THR A 493 8.79 -4.02 -7.98
N HIS A 494 9.46 -2.98 -8.51
CA HIS A 494 10.28 -3.14 -9.71
C HIS A 494 11.48 -4.08 -9.51
N PHE A 495 12.22 -3.95 -8.40
CA PHE A 495 13.42 -4.77 -8.18
C PHE A 495 13.09 -6.23 -7.84
N ARG A 496 11.91 -6.52 -7.29
CA ARG A 496 11.38 -7.88 -7.16
C ARG A 496 11.06 -8.48 -8.53
N GLU A 497 10.27 -7.78 -9.36
CA GLU A 497 9.96 -8.21 -10.74
C GLU A 497 11.23 -8.45 -11.57
N ARG A 498 12.19 -7.53 -11.45
CA ARG A 498 13.50 -7.62 -12.09
C ARG A 498 14.33 -8.81 -11.59
N TYR A 499 14.33 -9.09 -10.29
CA TYR A 499 15.02 -10.25 -9.71
C TYR A 499 14.36 -11.56 -10.17
N GLU A 500 13.04 -11.65 -10.23
CA GLU A 500 12.32 -12.80 -10.76
C GLU A 500 12.64 -13.06 -12.24
N LEU A 501 12.66 -12.01 -13.07
CA LEU A 501 13.02 -12.12 -14.50
C LEU A 501 14.45 -12.63 -14.67
N ILE A 502 15.42 -12.04 -13.94
CA ILE A 502 16.83 -12.48 -13.96
C ILE A 502 16.98 -13.91 -13.40
N SER A 503 16.08 -14.35 -12.51
CA SER A 503 16.09 -15.71 -11.95
C SER A 503 15.56 -16.77 -12.90
N LYS A 504 14.63 -16.40 -13.80
CA LYS A 504 14.05 -17.30 -14.81
C LYS A 504 14.87 -17.34 -16.09
N GLU A 505 15.30 -16.18 -16.59
CA GLU A 505 15.90 -16.03 -17.93
C GLU A 505 17.41 -15.72 -17.91
N GLY A 506 17.99 -15.48 -16.72
CA GLY A 506 19.34 -14.96 -16.58
C GLY A 506 19.43 -13.45 -16.85
N PHE A 507 20.59 -12.85 -16.53
CA PHE A 507 20.79 -11.43 -16.78
C PHE A 507 21.10 -11.13 -18.25
N SER A 508 20.31 -10.27 -18.88
CA SER A 508 20.53 -9.81 -20.26
C SER A 508 20.85 -8.32 -20.31
N ARG A 509 21.98 -7.94 -20.93
CA ARG A 509 22.34 -6.52 -21.16
C ARG A 509 21.30 -5.75 -21.97
N LYS A 510 20.38 -6.44 -22.68
CA LYS A 510 19.23 -5.80 -23.36
C LYS A 510 18.33 -5.07 -22.36
N MET A 511 18.21 -5.54 -21.12
CA MET A 511 17.32 -4.93 -20.10
C MET A 511 17.81 -3.59 -19.54
N GLY A 512 19.09 -3.25 -19.73
CA GLY A 512 19.72 -2.08 -19.10
C GLY A 512 19.94 -2.25 -17.58
N PHE A 513 20.75 -1.39 -16.98
CA PHE A 513 20.95 -1.39 -15.53
C PHE A 513 19.95 -0.48 -14.82
N GLU A 514 19.61 0.65 -15.46
CA GLU A 514 18.79 1.73 -14.95
C GLU A 514 17.30 1.51 -15.28
N PRO A 515 16.44 1.22 -14.28
CA PRO A 515 14.99 1.09 -14.46
C PRO A 515 14.33 2.27 -15.19
N MET A 516 13.29 1.98 -15.97
CA MET A 516 12.49 2.95 -16.73
C MET A 516 13.27 3.82 -17.72
N THR A 517 14.51 3.45 -18.03
CA THR A 517 15.25 4.05 -19.15
C THR A 517 15.03 3.27 -20.44
N HIS A 518 14.91 3.99 -21.56
CA HIS A 518 14.92 3.44 -22.93
C HIS A 518 13.83 2.42 -23.30
N ASN A 519 12.85 2.13 -22.45
CA ASN A 519 11.70 1.24 -22.68
C ASN A 519 12.05 -0.12 -23.33
N ARG A 520 13.18 -0.73 -22.93
CA ARG A 520 13.74 -1.94 -23.57
C ARG A 520 13.07 -3.25 -23.15
N VAL A 521 12.31 -3.23 -22.07
CA VAL A 521 11.61 -4.40 -21.50
C VAL A 521 10.18 -3.98 -21.22
N LYS A 522 9.24 -4.88 -21.55
CA LYS A 522 7.84 -4.75 -21.15
C LYS A 522 7.69 -5.26 -19.72
N TRP A 523 7.97 -4.39 -18.75
CA TRP A 523 7.67 -4.65 -17.35
C TRP A 523 6.15 -4.70 -17.13
N GLN A 524 5.70 -5.54 -16.20
CA GLN A 524 4.33 -5.54 -15.68
C GLN A 524 4.07 -4.23 -14.94
N ASN A 525 5.06 -3.76 -14.16
CA ASN A 525 5.00 -2.50 -13.43
C ASN A 525 5.89 -1.45 -14.11
N VAL A 526 5.28 -0.45 -14.74
CA VAL A 526 5.98 0.65 -15.41
C VAL A 526 5.81 1.94 -14.61
N TYR A 527 6.94 2.55 -14.22
CA TYR A 527 6.99 3.82 -13.51
C TYR A 527 7.47 4.93 -14.44
N LYS A 528 7.16 6.19 -14.12
CA LYS A 528 7.63 7.34 -14.88
C LYS A 528 9.13 7.55 -14.65
N LEU A 529 9.78 8.24 -15.58
CA LEU A 529 11.18 8.64 -15.48
C LEU A 529 11.30 10.12 -15.13
N GLY A 530 12.01 10.44 -14.05
CA GLY A 530 12.34 11.80 -13.64
C GLY A 530 13.84 11.99 -13.47
N THR A 531 14.29 13.24 -13.38
CA THR A 531 15.69 13.57 -13.10
C THR A 531 15.77 14.74 -12.13
N TRP A 532 16.86 14.83 -11.38
CA TRP A 532 17.21 16.02 -10.61
C TRP A 532 18.72 16.25 -10.66
N LYS A 533 19.16 17.40 -10.13
CA LYS A 533 20.57 17.71 -9.94
C LYS A 533 20.76 18.23 -8.52
N SER A 534 21.48 17.47 -7.70
CA SER A 534 21.88 17.92 -6.35
C SER A 534 22.75 19.18 -6.41
N LYS A 535 22.75 20.02 -5.36
CA LYS A 535 23.51 21.30 -5.34
C LYS A 535 25.00 21.11 -5.67
N TYR A 536 25.60 20.03 -5.16
CA TYR A 536 26.95 19.58 -5.49
C TYR A 536 26.89 18.16 -6.07
N PRO A 537 27.87 17.78 -6.92
CA PRO A 537 27.87 16.48 -7.57
C PRO A 537 28.19 15.31 -6.63
N ASN A 538 27.72 14.12 -6.98
CA ASN A 538 28.35 12.87 -6.53
C ASN A 538 29.60 12.59 -7.38
N VAL A 539 30.56 11.81 -6.85
CA VAL A 539 31.76 11.40 -7.59
C VAL A 539 31.82 9.88 -7.70
N ASP A 540 31.60 9.38 -8.90
CA ASP A 540 31.73 7.97 -9.27
C ASP A 540 33.22 7.67 -9.54
N ILE A 541 33.79 6.73 -8.77
CA ILE A 541 35.22 6.41 -8.78
C ILE A 541 35.48 5.35 -9.85
N ARG A 542 36.23 5.75 -10.89
CA ARG A 542 36.63 4.89 -12.00
C ARG A 542 38.03 4.32 -11.76
N HIS A 543 38.07 3.03 -11.42
CA HIS A 543 39.26 2.23 -11.08
C HIS A 543 39.33 0.96 -11.96
N PRO A 544 40.44 0.22 -12.00
CA PRO A 544 40.59 -0.95 -12.89
C PRO A 544 39.60 -2.10 -12.65
N GLY A 545 38.92 -2.13 -11.50
CA GLY A 545 38.01 -3.20 -11.08
C GLY A 545 36.52 -2.95 -11.33
N ASN A 546 36.10 -1.80 -11.87
CA ASN A 546 34.68 -1.55 -12.14
C ASN A 546 34.14 -2.60 -13.15
N VAL A 547 32.93 -3.11 -12.90
CA VAL A 547 32.27 -4.11 -13.78
C VAL A 547 31.91 -3.54 -15.16
N THR A 548 31.81 -2.22 -15.30
CA THR A 548 31.55 -1.54 -16.57
C THR A 548 32.63 -0.50 -16.87
N GLY A 549 33.14 -0.50 -18.10
CA GLY A 549 34.22 0.41 -18.52
C GLY A 549 33.73 1.82 -18.84
N GLN A 550 34.40 2.84 -18.30
CA GLN A 550 34.11 4.25 -18.60
C GLN A 550 34.71 4.69 -19.95
N ARG A 551 33.91 5.39 -20.75
CA ARG A 551 34.35 6.10 -21.96
C ARG A 551 34.81 7.52 -21.61
N TRP A 552 35.92 7.96 -22.18
CA TRP A 552 36.59 9.24 -21.86
C TRP A 552 36.66 10.23 -23.04
N LYS A 553 36.32 9.79 -24.26
CA LYS A 553 36.29 10.61 -25.47
C LYS A 553 34.91 10.54 -26.12
N LYS A 554 34.41 11.66 -26.66
CA LYS A 554 33.06 11.74 -27.27
C LYS A 554 32.88 10.68 -28.37
N ASN A 555 33.87 10.48 -29.24
CA ASN A 555 33.84 9.50 -30.33
C ASN A 555 33.71 8.03 -29.90
N GLN A 556 33.87 7.69 -28.61
CA GLN A 556 33.64 6.34 -28.10
C GLN A 556 32.15 6.02 -27.88
N PHE A 557 31.27 7.04 -27.92
CA PHE A 557 29.83 6.89 -27.72
C PHE A 557 29.10 6.79 -29.06
N ARG A 558 28.28 5.73 -29.22
CA ARG A 558 27.50 5.50 -30.44
C ARG A 558 26.46 6.58 -30.72
N ASN A 559 25.87 7.16 -29.67
CA ASN A 559 24.87 8.23 -29.80
C ASN A 559 25.40 9.51 -29.15
N GLN A 560 25.83 10.47 -29.98
CA GLN A 560 26.35 11.76 -29.53
C GLN A 560 25.27 12.64 -28.86
N LYS A 561 23.98 12.43 -29.17
CA LYS A 561 22.86 13.21 -28.61
C LYS A 561 22.68 13.02 -27.10
N LEU A 562 23.26 11.95 -26.53
CA LEU A 562 23.24 11.68 -25.09
C LEU A 562 24.36 12.40 -24.31
N LEU A 563 25.27 13.11 -24.98
CA LEU A 563 26.42 13.78 -24.34
C LEU A 563 26.07 15.21 -23.88
N ILE A 564 24.88 15.35 -23.29
CA ILE A 564 24.36 16.61 -22.77
C ILE A 564 25.25 17.08 -21.61
N ASN A 565 25.53 18.39 -21.54
CA ASN A 565 26.38 18.99 -20.50
C ASN A 565 27.80 18.40 -20.35
N TRP A 566 28.35 17.81 -21.42
CA TRP A 566 29.71 17.22 -21.42
C TRP A 566 30.81 18.21 -20.97
N LYS A 567 31.41 17.95 -19.81
CA LYS A 567 32.48 18.75 -19.19
C LYS A 567 33.64 17.86 -18.77
N LYS A 568 34.87 18.38 -18.91
CA LYS A 568 36.10 17.72 -18.47
C LYS A 568 36.81 18.57 -17.44
N SER A 569 37.45 17.94 -16.47
CA SER A 569 38.35 18.58 -15.51
C SER A 569 39.57 17.69 -15.29
N LYS A 570 40.71 18.31 -15.00
CA LYS A 570 41.92 17.63 -14.46
C LYS A 570 42.38 18.21 -13.13
N ASP A 571 41.70 19.27 -12.67
CA ASP A 571 42.20 20.13 -11.60
C ASP A 571 41.30 20.06 -10.38
N LYS A 572 39.99 20.28 -10.55
CA LYS A 572 39.00 20.31 -9.45
C LYS A 572 37.62 19.78 -9.83
N ILE A 573 36.90 19.22 -8.85
CA ILE A 573 35.46 18.97 -8.91
C ILE A 573 34.80 19.90 -7.88
N PHE A 574 33.72 20.58 -8.27
CA PHE A 574 33.01 21.51 -7.39
C PHE A 574 32.46 20.77 -6.15
N GLY A 575 32.69 21.31 -4.95
CA GLY A 575 32.37 20.66 -3.67
C GLY A 575 33.40 19.65 -3.16
N TRP A 576 34.37 19.22 -3.99
CA TRP A 576 35.29 18.11 -3.67
C TRP A 576 36.78 18.46 -3.70
N GLY A 577 37.14 19.70 -4.05
CA GLY A 577 38.53 20.15 -4.08
C GLY A 577 39.29 19.63 -5.31
N LYS A 578 40.63 19.46 -5.19
CA LYS A 578 41.44 19.04 -6.33
C LYS A 578 41.31 17.55 -6.61
N THR A 579 41.19 17.16 -7.88
CA THR A 579 40.97 15.74 -8.26
C THR A 579 42.15 14.85 -7.87
N LYS A 580 43.38 15.33 -8.03
CA LYS A 580 44.60 14.60 -7.61
C LYS A 580 44.69 14.41 -6.09
N GLU A 581 44.21 15.37 -5.30
CA GLU A 581 44.15 15.27 -3.84
C GLU A 581 43.06 14.29 -3.41
N LEU A 582 41.92 14.26 -4.12
CA LEU A 582 40.86 13.28 -3.89
C LEU A 582 41.32 11.86 -4.22
N VAL A 583 42.04 11.66 -5.33
CA VAL A 583 42.68 10.37 -5.67
C VAL A 583 43.67 9.92 -4.60
N LYS A 584 44.53 10.82 -4.09
CA LYS A 584 45.46 10.52 -2.99
C LYS A 584 44.78 10.12 -1.67
N LYS A 585 43.49 10.43 -1.47
CA LYS A 585 42.71 10.00 -0.30
C LYS A 585 42.06 8.62 -0.47
N LEU A 586 42.12 8.06 -1.69
CA LEU A 586 41.50 6.78 -2.08
C LEU A 586 42.54 5.68 -2.34
N GLY A 587 43.81 5.90 -1.98
CA GLY A 587 44.95 5.03 -2.31
C GLY A 587 46.06 5.09 -1.29
#